data_AF-A0A7S0B7S3-F1
#
_entry.id   AF-A0A7S0B7S3-F1
#
_cell.length_a   1.000
_cell.length_b   1.000
_cell.length_c   1.000
_cell.angle_alpha   90.00
_cell.angle_beta   90.00
_cell.angle_gamma   90.00
#
_symmetry.space_group_name_H-M   'P 1'
#
loop_
_entity.id
_entity.type
_entity.pdbx_description
1 polymer ?
#
loop_
_entity_poly.entity_id
_entity_poly.type
_entity_poly.pdbx_seq_one_letter_code
_entity_poly.pdbx_strand_id
1 'polypeptide(L)'
;VDLIISEVSEFSTFDFQEVVEVAERCAMREHRQLESVFDQHCPPGSRSLPSKDLIDVLRALGVVPLQATVQEVLVEAGLEEKEELTNDEFMDFIAVFRVTEGFRNEEVHQAQAVFRRFASQGNSNQPSTPLQRDIRTAQLRPALQAMFGAHCTEYVNQLLEKLDMQCEAHEDGEGIMDEEVYRAEPQGIGFHEFLVFCRRVKTAIVQDLQTEFSRQDPQGTGRLRVTAVPGIMARLGFTLSPAAVEEFLRTAGLDPGTDLRLDDFVEFVQECWKCSGFRRVEVENLSAVFARFDSDSSDSVKSLELLDLLRYLGYTTSLEDVRRFLRQADPNASSTASMDLPEFLRRMRLFREEEIQSVRRTFNAQCDPGTGTLPTDRTLAALTASGNVPRAEVLGAALRAAGDMPSLSFEDFMGIVDQCREQTVAEKRKRAGFNEKSYRQVCQLFNKHRKKGQDFLDKGELLWFLIEIGVPVSTREDRAEVFGMLDRARASALHAGLSPEEVGPQGETSMTLWALLQLLRL
;
A
#
# COMPACT_ATOMS: atom_id res chain seq x y z
N VAL A 1 -3.93 -34.10 11.13
CA VAL A 1 -3.92 -34.89 9.88
C VAL A 1 -2.77 -35.88 9.92
N ASP A 2 -1.56 -35.44 10.24
CA ASP A 2 -0.34 -36.29 10.36
C ASP A 2 -0.52 -37.54 11.25
N LEU A 3 -1.20 -37.40 12.39
CA LEU A 3 -1.55 -38.54 13.26
C LEU A 3 -2.44 -39.58 12.58
N ILE A 4 -3.43 -39.14 11.80
CA ILE A 4 -4.34 -40.05 11.05
C ILE A 4 -3.57 -40.70 9.92
N ILE A 5 -2.72 -39.93 9.23
CA ILE A 5 -1.86 -40.43 8.15
C ILE A 5 -0.96 -41.55 8.68
N SER A 6 -0.27 -41.35 9.81
CA SER A 6 0.61 -42.36 10.42
C SER A 6 -0.13 -43.60 10.94
N GLU A 7 -1.44 -43.51 11.15
CA GLU A 7 -2.29 -44.63 11.57
C GLU A 7 -2.89 -45.41 10.40
N VAL A 8 -2.86 -44.86 9.18
CA VAL A 8 -3.42 -45.50 7.97
C VAL A 8 -2.31 -46.14 7.14
N SER A 9 -1.17 -45.47 6.99
CA SER A 9 -0.02 -46.04 6.27
C SER A 9 1.30 -45.72 6.96
N GLU A 10 2.20 -46.71 6.97
CA GLU A 10 3.59 -46.55 7.42
C GLU A 10 4.50 -46.00 6.29
N PHE A 11 3.97 -45.90 5.06
CA PHE A 11 4.71 -45.48 3.87
C PHE A 11 4.46 -44.00 3.51
N SER A 12 5.41 -43.40 2.79
CA SER A 12 5.33 -42.00 2.32
C SER A 12 4.43 -41.81 1.09
N THR A 13 3.88 -42.89 0.54
CA THR A 13 3.03 -42.90 -0.66
C THR A 13 1.75 -43.67 -0.36
N PHE A 14 0.61 -43.12 -0.80
CA PHE A 14 -0.71 -43.70 -0.55
C PHE A 14 -1.29 -44.29 -1.83
N ASP A 15 -1.88 -45.48 -1.73
CA ASP A 15 -2.81 -45.95 -2.74
C ASP A 15 -4.17 -45.24 -2.62
N PHE A 16 -5.03 -45.39 -3.63
CA PHE A 16 -6.34 -44.71 -3.64
C PHE A 16 -7.22 -45.11 -2.44
N GLN A 17 -7.13 -46.36 -1.98
CA GLN A 17 -7.94 -46.87 -0.88
C GLN A 17 -7.46 -46.26 0.45
N GLU A 18 -6.14 -46.15 0.64
CA GLU A 18 -5.54 -45.48 1.78
C GLU A 18 -5.88 -43.98 1.79
N VAL A 19 -5.90 -43.30 0.64
CA VAL A 19 -6.35 -41.90 0.55
C VAL A 19 -7.81 -41.76 0.95
N VAL A 20 -8.69 -42.64 0.47
CA VAL A 20 -10.11 -42.65 0.87
C VAL A 20 -10.25 -42.90 2.36
N GLU A 21 -9.50 -43.85 2.93
CA GLU A 21 -9.55 -44.13 4.36
C GLU A 21 -9.04 -42.98 5.22
N VAL A 22 -7.95 -42.31 4.81
CA VAL A 22 -7.48 -41.07 5.45
C VAL A 22 -8.56 -40.00 5.39
N ALA A 23 -9.18 -39.80 4.22
CA ALA A 23 -10.23 -38.80 4.03
C ALA A 23 -11.46 -39.08 4.92
N GLU A 24 -11.92 -40.33 4.98
CA GLU A 24 -13.03 -40.76 5.83
C GLU A 24 -12.72 -40.57 7.31
N ARG A 25 -11.54 -41.00 7.78
CA ARG A 25 -11.13 -40.82 9.18
C ARG A 25 -10.97 -39.34 9.53
N CYS A 26 -10.46 -38.52 8.62
CA CYS A 26 -10.40 -37.07 8.80
C CYS A 26 -11.80 -36.46 8.93
N ALA A 27 -12.72 -36.82 8.03
CA ALA A 27 -14.10 -36.34 8.06
C ALA A 27 -14.83 -36.75 9.35
N MET A 28 -14.65 -38.01 9.80
CA MET A 28 -15.24 -38.46 11.08
C MET A 28 -14.66 -37.71 12.28
N ARG A 29 -13.35 -37.46 12.31
CA ARG A 29 -12.72 -36.71 13.40
C ARG A 29 -13.19 -35.26 13.42
N GLU A 30 -13.29 -34.64 12.25
CA GLU A 30 -13.78 -33.27 12.11
C GLU A 30 -15.24 -33.16 12.55
N HIS A 31 -16.10 -34.08 12.13
CA HIS A 31 -17.50 -34.13 12.55
C HIS A 31 -17.64 -34.26 14.07
N ARG A 32 -16.89 -35.17 14.70
CA ARG A 32 -16.87 -35.31 16.17
C ARG A 32 -16.37 -34.06 16.87
N GLN A 33 -15.41 -33.35 16.27
CA GLN A 33 -14.91 -32.09 16.82
C GLN A 33 -15.99 -31.01 16.77
N LEU A 34 -16.72 -30.90 15.64
CA LEU A 34 -17.85 -29.98 15.51
C LEU A 34 -18.95 -30.28 16.52
N GLU A 35 -19.36 -31.54 16.65
CA GLU A 35 -20.35 -31.98 17.66
C GLU A 35 -19.87 -31.66 19.08
N SER A 36 -18.61 -31.97 19.41
CA SER A 36 -18.07 -31.73 20.74
C SER A 36 -18.04 -30.24 21.10
N VAL A 37 -17.67 -29.38 20.15
CA VAL A 37 -17.67 -27.92 20.38
C VAL A 37 -19.10 -27.39 20.47
N PHE A 38 -20.02 -27.88 19.63
CA PHE A 38 -21.44 -27.55 19.69
C PHE A 38 -22.02 -27.86 21.08
N ASP A 39 -21.80 -29.07 21.59
CA ASP A 39 -22.31 -29.50 22.90
C ASP A 39 -21.71 -28.69 24.06
N GLN A 40 -20.43 -28.29 23.97
CA GLN A 40 -19.78 -27.48 25.01
C GLN A 40 -20.35 -26.07 25.13
N HIS A 41 -20.87 -25.52 24.03
CA HIS A 41 -21.42 -24.16 23.98
C HIS A 41 -22.95 -24.15 24.10
N CYS A 42 -23.61 -25.31 24.08
CA CYS A 42 -25.03 -25.41 24.40
C CYS A 42 -25.28 -25.18 25.90
N PRO A 43 -26.30 -24.39 26.28
CA PRO A 43 -26.71 -24.25 27.67
C PRO A 43 -27.07 -25.61 28.29
N PRO A 44 -26.79 -25.83 29.58
CA PRO A 44 -27.06 -27.10 30.24
C PRO A 44 -28.55 -27.47 30.17
N GLY A 45 -28.85 -28.57 29.48
CA GLY A 45 -30.22 -29.06 29.27
C GLY A 45 -30.88 -28.59 27.96
N SER A 46 -30.23 -27.71 27.19
CA SER A 46 -30.63 -27.33 25.84
C SER A 46 -29.86 -28.14 24.80
N ARG A 47 -30.50 -28.47 23.67
CA ARG A 47 -29.84 -29.02 22.45
C ARG A 47 -29.73 -27.96 21.34
N SER A 48 -29.66 -26.70 21.76
CA SER A 48 -29.82 -25.53 20.93
C SER A 48 -28.69 -24.56 21.25
N LEU A 49 -27.96 -24.14 20.23
CA LEU A 49 -26.85 -23.19 20.32
C LEU A 49 -27.37 -21.78 20.05
N PRO A 50 -27.23 -20.82 20.99
CA PRO A 50 -27.59 -19.44 20.72
C PRO A 50 -26.77 -18.88 19.54
N SER A 51 -27.41 -18.23 18.57
CA SER A 51 -26.74 -17.71 17.36
C SER A 51 -25.65 -16.69 17.67
N LYS A 52 -25.76 -15.98 18.81
CA LYS A 52 -24.74 -15.07 19.34
C LYS A 52 -23.43 -15.76 19.75
N ASP A 53 -23.48 -17.05 20.09
CA ASP A 53 -22.34 -17.82 20.59
C ASP A 53 -21.56 -18.49 19.43
N LEU A 54 -22.04 -18.36 18.18
CA LEU A 54 -21.38 -18.89 16.97
C LEU A 54 -19.94 -18.39 16.81
N ILE A 55 -19.67 -17.13 17.16
CA ILE A 55 -18.32 -16.55 17.08
C ILE A 55 -17.37 -17.30 18.04
N ASP A 56 -17.85 -17.62 19.25
CA ASP A 56 -17.06 -18.32 20.25
C ASP A 56 -16.85 -19.80 19.87
N VAL A 57 -17.89 -20.44 19.31
CA VAL A 57 -17.80 -21.79 18.73
C VAL A 57 -16.74 -21.85 17.62
N LEU A 58 -16.80 -20.92 16.66
CA LEU A 58 -15.82 -20.84 15.58
C LEU A 58 -14.40 -20.57 16.11
N ARG A 59 -14.27 -19.74 17.16
CA ARG A 59 -13.00 -19.50 17.85
C ARG A 59 -12.45 -20.75 18.53
N ALA A 60 -13.30 -21.56 19.14
CA ALA A 60 -12.91 -22.86 19.71
C ALA A 60 -12.47 -23.86 18.63
N LEU A 61 -12.97 -23.71 17.39
CA LEU A 61 -12.52 -24.46 16.22
C LEU A 61 -11.25 -23.87 15.57
N GLY A 62 -10.67 -22.80 16.14
CA GLY A 62 -9.45 -22.15 15.65
C GLY A 62 -9.68 -21.15 14.51
N VAL A 63 -10.93 -20.81 14.23
CA VAL A 63 -11.31 -19.81 13.23
C VAL A 63 -11.59 -18.49 13.95
N VAL A 64 -11.05 -17.38 13.45
CA VAL A 64 -11.37 -16.05 13.97
C VAL A 64 -12.33 -15.38 12.99
N PRO A 65 -13.65 -15.63 13.10
CA PRO A 65 -14.60 -15.06 12.17
C PRO A 65 -14.85 -13.59 12.51
N LEU A 66 -15.17 -12.81 11.47
CA LEU A 66 -15.77 -11.50 11.62
C LEU A 66 -17.29 -11.65 11.76
N GLN A 67 -17.91 -10.89 12.66
CA GLN A 67 -19.35 -10.83 12.90
C GLN A 67 -20.14 -10.63 11.61
N ALA A 68 -19.70 -9.71 10.75
CA ALA A 68 -20.37 -9.45 9.48
C ALA A 68 -20.32 -10.66 8.53
N THR A 69 -19.23 -11.43 8.52
CA THR A 69 -19.16 -12.70 7.77
C THR A 69 -20.13 -13.73 8.33
N VAL A 70 -20.23 -13.86 9.66
CA VAL A 70 -21.18 -14.78 10.29
C VAL A 70 -22.62 -14.40 9.94
N GLN A 71 -22.96 -13.11 9.97
CA GLN A 71 -24.29 -12.63 9.62
C GLN A 71 -24.65 -12.93 8.17
N GLU A 72 -23.73 -12.73 7.24
CA GLU A 72 -23.96 -13.01 5.83
C GLU A 72 -24.15 -14.51 5.56
N VAL A 73 -23.35 -15.36 6.21
CA VAL A 73 -23.50 -16.83 6.12
C VAL A 73 -24.83 -17.28 6.74
N LEU A 74 -25.29 -16.65 7.83
CA LEU A 74 -26.61 -16.92 8.41
C LEU A 74 -27.73 -16.58 7.43
N VAL A 75 -27.62 -15.46 6.71
CA VAL A 75 -28.59 -15.05 5.67
C VAL A 75 -28.59 -16.05 4.51
N GLU A 76 -27.41 -16.42 4.00
CA GLU A 76 -27.30 -17.39 2.90
C GLU A 76 -27.80 -18.79 3.30
N ALA A 77 -27.65 -19.18 4.57
CA ALA A 77 -28.19 -20.42 5.12
C ALA A 77 -29.71 -20.34 5.43
N GLY A 78 -30.34 -19.16 5.34
CA GLY A 78 -31.75 -18.97 5.68
C GLY A 78 -32.03 -19.03 7.20
N LEU A 79 -31.04 -18.66 8.01
CA LEU A 79 -31.04 -18.74 9.48
C LEU A 79 -31.02 -17.36 10.16
N GLU A 80 -31.22 -16.27 9.43
CA GLU A 80 -31.09 -14.89 9.94
C GLU A 80 -32.03 -14.52 11.10
N GLU A 81 -33.24 -15.07 11.12
CA GLU A 81 -34.24 -14.81 12.17
C GLU A 81 -34.14 -15.76 13.37
N LYS A 82 -33.19 -16.71 13.34
CA LYS A 82 -33.05 -17.73 14.38
C LYS A 82 -32.19 -17.21 15.53
N GLU A 83 -32.78 -17.13 16.72
CA GLU A 83 -32.03 -16.79 17.95
C GLU A 83 -31.21 -17.97 18.48
N GLU A 84 -31.66 -19.21 18.20
CA GLU A 84 -30.96 -20.43 18.54
C GLU A 84 -30.99 -21.43 17.38
N LEU A 85 -29.94 -22.26 17.29
CA LEU A 85 -29.68 -23.21 16.21
C LEU A 85 -29.63 -24.63 16.76
N THR A 86 -30.38 -25.52 16.12
CA THR A 86 -30.23 -26.97 16.29
C THR A 86 -28.91 -27.46 15.68
N ASN A 87 -28.53 -28.72 15.98
CA ASN A 87 -27.32 -29.31 15.40
C ASN A 87 -27.39 -29.35 13.87
N ASP A 88 -28.54 -29.71 13.30
CA ASP A 88 -28.73 -29.75 11.84
C ASP A 88 -28.58 -28.35 11.22
N GLU A 89 -29.20 -27.33 11.81
CA GLU A 89 -29.06 -25.93 11.37
C GLU A 89 -27.62 -25.40 11.54
N PHE A 90 -26.90 -25.82 12.58
CA PHE A 90 -25.48 -25.52 12.74
C PHE A 90 -24.63 -26.18 11.66
N MET A 91 -24.94 -27.43 11.27
CA MET A 91 -24.26 -28.12 10.18
C MET A 91 -24.55 -27.46 8.83
N ASP A 92 -25.78 -26.98 8.60
CA ASP A 92 -26.12 -26.17 7.42
C ASP A 92 -25.31 -24.87 7.37
N PHE A 93 -25.19 -24.17 8.51
CA PHE A 93 -24.32 -22.99 8.63
C PHE A 93 -22.86 -23.33 8.30
N ILE A 94 -22.29 -24.42 8.84
CA ILE A 94 -20.92 -24.85 8.56
C ILE A 94 -20.74 -25.24 7.08
N ALA A 95 -21.76 -25.84 6.45
CA ALA A 95 -21.71 -26.19 5.03
C ALA A 95 -21.60 -24.93 4.15
N VAL A 96 -22.43 -23.91 4.40
CA VAL A 96 -22.34 -22.62 3.69
C VAL A 96 -21.01 -21.93 3.99
N PHE A 97 -20.59 -21.89 5.26
CA PHE A 97 -19.31 -21.31 5.66
C PHE A 97 -18.10 -21.96 4.96
N ARG A 98 -18.14 -23.27 4.70
CA ARG A 98 -17.10 -24.00 3.97
C ARG A 98 -17.08 -23.66 2.49
N VAL A 99 -18.26 -23.57 1.85
CA VAL A 99 -18.35 -23.23 0.42
C VAL A 99 -17.79 -21.84 0.15
N THR A 100 -18.03 -20.89 1.06
CA THR A 100 -17.49 -19.53 0.97
C THR A 100 -16.09 -19.40 1.58
N GLU A 101 -15.57 -20.45 2.20
CA GLU A 101 -14.30 -20.44 2.95
C GLU A 101 -14.20 -19.31 4.00
N GLY A 102 -15.34 -18.84 4.53
CA GLY A 102 -15.41 -17.70 5.47
C GLY A 102 -15.19 -16.34 4.81
N PHE A 103 -15.44 -16.22 3.51
CA PHE A 103 -15.47 -14.95 2.78
C PHE A 103 -16.91 -14.46 2.59
N ARG A 104 -17.07 -13.13 2.56
CA ARG A 104 -18.29 -12.47 2.12
C ARG A 104 -18.48 -12.68 0.62
N ASN A 105 -19.71 -12.62 0.13
CA ASN A 105 -20.07 -12.81 -1.27
C ASN A 105 -19.33 -11.81 -2.18
N GLU A 106 -19.19 -10.55 -1.72
CA GLU A 106 -18.37 -9.53 -2.39
C GLU A 106 -16.89 -9.96 -2.51
N GLU A 107 -16.30 -10.50 -1.45
CA GLU A 107 -14.91 -10.99 -1.44
C GLU A 107 -14.76 -12.24 -2.35
N VAL A 108 -15.75 -13.12 -2.39
CA VAL A 108 -15.76 -14.30 -3.30
C VAL A 108 -15.81 -13.84 -4.76
N HIS A 109 -16.62 -12.82 -5.08
CA HIS A 109 -16.65 -12.23 -6.42
C HIS A 109 -15.32 -11.58 -6.81
N GLN A 110 -14.68 -10.86 -5.88
CA GLN A 110 -13.34 -10.31 -6.07
C GLN A 110 -12.31 -11.42 -6.32
N ALA A 111 -12.30 -12.47 -5.49
CA ALA A 111 -11.43 -13.63 -5.66
C ALA A 111 -11.64 -14.31 -7.01
N GLN A 112 -12.90 -14.39 -7.47
CA GLN A 112 -13.23 -14.95 -8.77
C GLN A 112 -12.70 -14.09 -9.94
N ALA A 113 -12.76 -12.76 -9.82
CA ALA A 113 -12.18 -11.86 -10.82
C ALA A 113 -10.65 -12.00 -10.89
N VAL A 114 -9.99 -12.08 -9.73
CA VAL A 114 -8.54 -12.34 -9.63
C VAL A 114 -8.20 -13.71 -10.23
N PHE A 115 -8.95 -14.75 -9.87
CA PHE A 115 -8.74 -16.10 -10.40
C PHE A 115 -8.82 -16.12 -11.93
N ARG A 116 -9.84 -15.50 -12.52
CA ARG A 116 -10.00 -15.43 -13.98
C ARG A 116 -8.86 -14.69 -14.68
N ARG A 117 -8.22 -13.72 -14.01
CA ARG A 117 -7.09 -12.96 -14.53
C ARG A 117 -5.80 -13.79 -14.59
N PHE A 118 -5.56 -14.63 -13.58
CA PHE A 118 -4.32 -15.41 -13.47
C PHE A 118 -4.43 -16.86 -13.96
N ALA A 119 -5.65 -17.38 -14.09
CA ALA A 119 -5.87 -18.73 -14.57
C ALA A 119 -5.60 -18.84 -16.08
N SER A 120 -4.75 -19.78 -16.46
CA SER A 120 -4.52 -20.13 -17.86
C SER A 120 -5.59 -21.12 -18.34
N GLN A 121 -5.96 -21.05 -19.62
CA GLN A 121 -6.77 -22.11 -20.24
C GLN A 121 -5.93 -23.39 -20.23
N GLY A 122 -6.45 -24.46 -19.63
CA GLY A 122 -5.82 -25.78 -19.73
C GLY A 122 -5.69 -26.17 -21.21
N ASN A 123 -4.54 -26.74 -21.58
CA ASN A 123 -4.32 -27.32 -22.90
C ASN A 123 -5.12 -28.62 -23.02
N SER A 124 -6.45 -28.54 -23.16
CA SER A 124 -7.26 -29.73 -23.39
C SER A 124 -7.24 -30.08 -24.88
N ASN A 125 -6.37 -31.01 -25.27
CA ASN A 125 -6.49 -31.75 -26.53
C ASN A 125 -7.68 -32.75 -26.51
N GLN A 126 -8.60 -32.64 -25.54
CA GLN A 126 -9.80 -33.47 -25.43
C GLN A 126 -11.07 -32.60 -25.50
N PRO A 127 -12.00 -32.84 -26.45
CA PRO A 127 -13.16 -31.98 -26.69
C PRO A 127 -14.34 -32.15 -25.71
N SER A 128 -14.19 -32.84 -24.59
CA SER A 128 -15.33 -33.32 -23.78
C SER A 128 -15.28 -33.01 -22.28
N THR A 129 -14.30 -32.27 -21.77
CA THR A 129 -14.32 -31.75 -20.40
C THR A 129 -14.61 -30.25 -20.42
N PRO A 130 -15.49 -29.73 -19.53
CA PRO A 130 -15.69 -28.29 -19.41
C PRO A 130 -14.33 -27.64 -19.16
N LEU A 131 -14.01 -26.58 -19.92
CA LEU A 131 -12.74 -25.87 -19.90
C LEU A 131 -12.35 -25.46 -18.48
N GLN A 132 -11.61 -26.32 -17.79
CA GLN A 132 -11.15 -26.07 -16.43
C GLN A 132 -9.99 -25.07 -16.53
N ARG A 133 -10.22 -23.89 -15.94
CA ARG A 133 -9.22 -22.83 -15.86
C ARG A 133 -8.49 -23.01 -14.55
N ASP A 134 -7.18 -23.13 -14.62
CA ASP A 134 -6.37 -23.34 -13.43
C ASP A 134 -5.23 -22.33 -13.32
N ILE A 135 -4.90 -21.97 -12.09
CA ILE A 135 -3.74 -21.14 -11.77
C ILE A 135 -2.51 -22.05 -11.66
N ARG A 136 -1.45 -21.76 -12.40
CA ARG A 136 -0.17 -22.46 -12.22
C ARG A 136 0.44 -22.08 -10.87
N THR A 137 1.17 -22.99 -10.23
CA THR A 137 1.84 -22.73 -8.94
C THR A 137 2.68 -21.45 -8.94
N ALA A 138 3.40 -21.17 -10.03
CA ALA A 138 4.17 -19.94 -10.22
C ALA A 138 3.31 -18.64 -10.23
N GLN A 139 2.02 -18.74 -10.56
CA GLN A 139 1.07 -17.62 -10.60
C GLN A 139 0.27 -17.48 -9.29
N LEU A 140 0.40 -18.42 -8.34
CA LEU A 140 -0.31 -18.36 -7.05
C LEU A 140 0.11 -17.14 -6.23
N ARG A 141 1.42 -16.86 -6.14
CA ARG A 141 1.94 -15.70 -5.39
C ARG A 141 1.40 -14.37 -5.94
N PRO A 142 1.54 -14.06 -7.26
CA PRO A 142 0.93 -12.87 -7.84
C PRO A 142 -0.59 -12.78 -7.66
N ALA A 143 -1.31 -13.91 -7.75
CA ALA A 143 -2.75 -13.94 -7.56
C ALA A 143 -3.16 -13.61 -6.12
N LEU A 144 -2.48 -14.16 -5.12
CA LEU A 144 -2.72 -13.83 -3.71
C LEU A 144 -2.39 -12.36 -3.40
N GLN A 145 -1.30 -11.84 -3.96
CA GLN A 145 -0.94 -10.42 -3.85
C GLN A 145 -1.94 -9.51 -4.56
N ALA A 146 -2.59 -9.95 -5.64
CA ALA A 146 -3.65 -9.18 -6.30
C ALA A 146 -4.95 -9.18 -5.50
N MET A 147 -5.24 -10.25 -4.74
CA MET A 147 -6.44 -10.35 -3.89
C MET A 147 -6.32 -9.45 -2.66
N PHE A 148 -5.25 -9.59 -1.89
CA PHE A 148 -5.08 -8.87 -0.62
C PHE A 148 -4.26 -7.59 -0.78
N GLY A 149 -3.52 -7.41 -1.87
CA GLY A 149 -2.57 -6.32 -2.04
C GLY A 149 -1.18 -6.68 -1.49
N ALA A 150 -0.15 -5.96 -1.93
CA ALA A 150 1.24 -6.33 -1.62
C ALA A 150 1.64 -6.24 -0.12
N HIS A 151 0.74 -5.86 0.80
CA HIS A 151 1.04 -5.90 2.25
C HIS A 151 0.99 -7.34 2.77
N CYS A 152 0.29 -8.23 2.08
CA CYS A 152 0.25 -9.65 2.44
C CYS A 152 1.51 -10.43 2.02
N THR A 153 2.51 -9.78 1.40
CA THR A 153 3.65 -10.48 0.77
C THR A 153 4.40 -11.37 1.76
N GLU A 154 4.61 -10.90 2.99
CA GLU A 154 5.29 -11.71 4.02
C GLU A 154 4.46 -12.94 4.41
N TYR A 155 3.15 -12.78 4.62
CA TYR A 155 2.23 -13.87 4.89
C TYR A 155 2.17 -14.90 3.75
N VAL A 156 2.18 -14.41 2.50
CA VAL A 156 2.19 -15.27 1.31
C VAL A 156 3.51 -16.02 1.21
N ASN A 157 4.66 -15.38 1.49
CA ASN A 157 5.95 -16.06 1.47
C ASN A 157 6.03 -17.15 2.53
N GLN A 158 5.65 -16.86 3.77
CA GLN A 158 5.63 -17.84 4.85
C GLN A 158 4.68 -19.01 4.55
N LEU A 159 3.55 -18.73 3.90
CA LEU A 159 2.62 -19.78 3.47
C LEU A 159 3.22 -20.66 2.37
N LEU A 160 3.88 -20.07 1.38
CA LEU A 160 4.52 -20.82 0.29
C LEU A 160 5.74 -21.59 0.76
N GLU A 161 6.57 -21.02 1.64
CA GLU A 161 7.71 -21.74 2.25
C GLU A 161 7.24 -22.96 3.04
N LYS A 162 6.14 -22.85 3.78
CA LYS A 162 5.53 -23.99 4.48
C LYS A 162 5.03 -25.07 3.53
N LEU A 163 4.62 -24.72 2.32
CA LEU A 163 4.19 -25.67 1.29
C LEU A 163 5.38 -26.30 0.57
N ASP A 164 6.43 -25.52 0.27
CA ASP A 164 7.65 -26.01 -0.40
C ASP A 164 8.46 -26.93 0.53
N MET A 165 8.58 -26.61 1.83
CA MET A 165 9.23 -27.49 2.81
C MET A 165 8.51 -28.83 3.03
N GLN A 166 7.21 -28.92 2.72
CA GLN A 166 6.46 -30.17 2.76
C GLN A 166 6.74 -31.06 1.54
N CYS A 167 7.25 -30.49 0.44
CA CYS A 167 7.61 -31.23 -0.77
C CYS A 167 9.06 -31.77 -0.71
N GLU A 168 10.01 -31.04 -0.11
CA GLU A 168 11.43 -31.45 -0.06
C GLU A 168 11.73 -32.57 0.96
N ALA A 169 10.81 -32.88 1.89
CA ALA A 169 11.03 -33.85 2.97
C ALA A 169 10.96 -35.34 2.55
N HIS A 170 10.84 -35.66 1.26
CA HIS A 170 10.67 -37.03 0.76
C HIS A 170 11.74 -37.52 -0.24
N GLU A 171 12.85 -36.80 -0.43
CA GLU A 171 13.91 -37.20 -1.40
C GLU A 171 15.04 -38.07 -0.83
N ASP A 172 14.96 -38.53 0.43
CA ASP A 172 15.97 -39.45 0.99
C ASP A 172 15.54 -40.92 0.83
N GLY A 173 15.57 -41.42 -0.41
CA GLY A 173 15.33 -42.82 -0.74
C GLY A 173 16.07 -43.25 -2.00
N GLU A 174 17.35 -43.63 -1.88
CA GLU A 174 18.12 -44.27 -2.96
C GLU A 174 17.46 -45.58 -3.39
N GLY A 175 16.61 -45.52 -4.42
CA GLY A 175 16.00 -46.68 -5.05
C GLY A 175 15.93 -46.45 -6.55
N ILE A 176 16.77 -47.15 -7.30
CA ILE A 176 16.72 -47.23 -8.77
C ILE A 176 15.37 -47.87 -9.15
N MET A 177 14.39 -47.06 -9.53
CA MET A 177 13.11 -47.53 -10.08
C MET A 177 12.71 -46.68 -11.29
N ASP A 178 12.13 -47.36 -12.29
CA ASP A 178 11.98 -46.95 -13.68
C ASP A 178 11.32 -45.58 -13.92
N GLU A 179 11.93 -44.81 -14.82
CA GLU A 179 11.76 -43.38 -15.06
C GLU A 179 10.49 -42.97 -15.86
N GLU A 180 9.46 -43.83 -15.95
CA GLU A 180 8.34 -43.62 -16.91
C GLU A 180 6.90 -43.67 -16.37
N VAL A 181 6.62 -43.82 -15.07
CA VAL A 181 5.21 -44.06 -14.62
C VAL A 181 4.52 -42.91 -13.84
N TYR A 182 5.21 -41.90 -13.32
CA TYR A 182 4.52 -40.78 -12.63
C TYR A 182 5.18 -39.41 -12.84
N ARG A 183 5.24 -38.91 -14.09
CA ARG A 183 5.17 -37.44 -14.27
C ARG A 183 3.70 -37.05 -14.26
N ALA A 184 3.13 -36.90 -13.07
CA ALA A 184 1.88 -36.17 -12.95
C ALA A 184 2.13 -34.77 -13.55
N GLU A 185 1.43 -34.44 -14.64
CA GLU A 185 1.42 -33.06 -15.10
C GLU A 185 1.01 -32.19 -13.91
N PRO A 186 1.72 -31.08 -13.62
CA PRO A 186 1.39 -30.25 -12.47
C PRO A 186 -0.06 -29.81 -12.59
N GLN A 187 -0.93 -30.43 -11.78
CA GLN A 187 -2.35 -30.10 -11.74
C GLN A 187 -2.43 -28.64 -11.28
N GLY A 188 -3.08 -27.83 -12.10
CA GLY A 188 -3.22 -26.42 -11.78
C GLY A 188 -4.19 -26.25 -10.61
N ILE A 189 -4.07 -25.11 -9.94
CA ILE A 189 -4.88 -24.77 -8.77
C ILE A 189 -6.26 -24.33 -9.24
N GLY A 190 -7.28 -25.09 -8.83
CA GLY A 190 -8.68 -24.79 -9.13
C GLY A 190 -9.22 -23.61 -8.30
N PHE A 191 -10.42 -23.11 -8.62
CA PHE A 191 -10.98 -21.94 -7.92
C PHE A 191 -11.20 -22.18 -6.42
N HIS A 192 -11.70 -23.36 -6.05
CA HIS A 192 -11.90 -23.70 -4.63
C HIS A 192 -10.56 -23.77 -3.88
N GLU A 193 -9.55 -24.39 -4.47
CA GLU A 193 -8.20 -24.43 -3.88
C GLU A 193 -7.60 -23.03 -3.75
N PHE A 194 -7.79 -22.17 -4.75
CA PHE A 194 -7.41 -20.77 -4.66
C PHE A 194 -8.11 -20.05 -3.49
N LEU A 195 -9.39 -20.30 -3.25
CA LEU A 195 -10.10 -19.77 -2.07
C LEU A 195 -9.53 -20.31 -0.75
N VAL A 196 -9.14 -21.59 -0.69
CA VAL A 196 -8.46 -22.16 0.49
C VAL A 196 -7.14 -21.44 0.77
N PHE A 197 -6.34 -21.14 -0.25
CA PHE A 197 -5.12 -20.35 -0.08
C PHE A 197 -5.43 -18.92 0.37
N CYS A 198 -6.45 -18.29 -0.22
CA CYS A 198 -6.90 -16.97 0.21
C CYS A 198 -7.32 -16.98 1.68
N ARG A 199 -8.07 -18.00 2.11
CA ARG A 199 -8.49 -18.16 3.51
C ARG A 199 -7.29 -18.24 4.43
N ARG A 200 -6.28 -19.05 4.10
CA ARG A 200 -5.07 -19.18 4.93
C ARG A 200 -4.35 -17.84 5.11
N VAL A 201 -4.25 -17.04 4.04
CA VAL A 201 -3.66 -15.69 4.11
C VAL A 201 -4.53 -14.76 4.97
N LYS A 202 -5.85 -14.74 4.75
CA LYS A 202 -6.79 -13.92 5.54
C LYS A 202 -6.75 -14.28 7.02
N THR A 203 -6.77 -15.57 7.36
CA THR A 203 -6.69 -16.05 8.74
C THR A 203 -5.39 -15.61 9.40
N ALA A 204 -4.24 -15.76 8.73
CA ALA A 204 -2.96 -15.32 9.27
C ALA A 204 -2.93 -13.81 9.55
N ILE A 205 -3.46 -13.02 8.61
CA ILE A 205 -3.59 -11.57 8.78
C ILE A 205 -4.50 -11.22 9.99
N VAL A 206 -5.68 -11.82 10.06
CA VAL A 206 -6.64 -11.53 11.15
C VAL A 206 -6.09 -11.97 12.51
N GLN A 207 -5.35 -13.08 12.58
CA GLN A 207 -4.70 -13.54 13.81
C GLN A 207 -3.63 -12.56 14.32
N ASP A 208 -2.83 -11.99 13.42
CA ASP A 208 -1.85 -10.96 13.79
C ASP A 208 -2.53 -9.69 14.30
N LEU A 209 -3.58 -9.25 13.61
CA LEU A 209 -4.38 -8.10 14.04
C LEU A 209 -5.05 -8.35 15.39
N GLN A 210 -5.58 -9.57 15.62
CA GLN A 210 -6.17 -9.96 16.89
C GLN A 210 -5.12 -9.98 18.02
N THR A 211 -3.89 -10.41 17.72
CA THR A 211 -2.79 -10.42 18.69
C THR A 211 -2.45 -8.99 19.13
N GLU A 212 -2.38 -8.05 18.19
CA GLU A 212 -2.16 -6.64 18.50
C GLU A 212 -3.34 -5.97 19.20
N PHE A 213 -4.57 -6.36 18.85
CA PHE A 213 -5.78 -5.93 19.54
C PHE A 213 -5.77 -6.37 21.00
N SER A 214 -5.52 -7.67 21.24
CA SER A 214 -5.51 -8.28 22.58
C SER A 214 -4.41 -7.69 23.48
N ARG A 215 -3.30 -7.23 22.89
CA ARG A 215 -2.23 -6.54 23.62
C ARG A 215 -2.69 -5.20 24.22
N GLN A 216 -3.64 -4.53 23.57
CA GLN A 216 -4.20 -3.26 24.05
C GLN A 216 -5.46 -3.45 24.92
N ASP A 217 -6.05 -4.64 24.90
CA ASP A 217 -7.20 -5.04 25.73
C ASP A 217 -6.85 -6.20 26.67
N PRO A 218 -5.95 -6.00 27.65
CA PRO A 218 -5.54 -7.06 28.58
C PRO A 218 -6.69 -7.52 29.50
N GLN A 219 -7.77 -6.75 29.57
CA GLN A 219 -8.96 -7.07 30.35
C GLN A 219 -9.96 -7.93 29.56
N GLY A 220 -9.73 -8.16 28.26
CA GLY A 220 -10.61 -8.96 27.41
C GLY A 220 -12.01 -8.36 27.27
N THR A 221 -12.12 -7.03 27.27
CA THR A 221 -13.40 -6.33 27.11
C THR A 221 -13.98 -6.46 25.69
N GLY A 222 -13.16 -6.86 24.71
CA GLY A 222 -13.50 -6.91 23.31
C GLY A 222 -13.60 -5.53 22.67
N ARG A 223 -13.02 -4.50 23.31
CA ARG A 223 -13.14 -3.09 22.90
C ARG A 223 -11.79 -2.40 22.89
N LEU A 224 -11.54 -1.64 21.83
CA LEU A 224 -10.34 -0.84 21.61
C LEU A 224 -10.70 0.64 21.51
N ARG A 225 -10.08 1.47 22.34
CA ARG A 225 -10.24 2.93 22.24
C ARG A 225 -9.56 3.45 20.98
N VAL A 226 -10.21 4.37 20.27
CA VAL A 226 -9.65 5.02 19.06
C VAL A 226 -8.28 5.66 19.32
N THR A 227 -8.04 6.20 20.52
CA THR A 227 -6.74 6.78 20.90
C THR A 227 -5.59 5.78 20.92
N ALA A 228 -5.87 4.48 21.02
CA ALA A 228 -4.85 3.42 21.01
C ALA A 228 -4.49 2.95 19.58
N VAL A 229 -5.34 3.24 18.60
CA VAL A 229 -5.18 2.82 17.19
C VAL A 229 -3.86 3.29 16.58
N PRO A 230 -3.42 4.57 16.71
CA PRO A 230 -2.14 5.00 16.16
C PRO A 230 -0.95 4.18 16.68
N GLY A 231 -1.00 3.79 17.96
CA GLY A 231 0.05 2.98 18.58
C GLY A 231 0.11 1.56 18.04
N ILE A 232 -1.04 0.95 17.71
CA ILE A 232 -1.10 -0.36 17.05
C ILE A 232 -0.60 -0.23 15.60
N MET A 233 -1.11 0.76 14.86
CA MET A 233 -0.72 0.98 13.48
C MET A 233 0.78 1.23 13.33
N ALA A 234 1.40 1.95 14.26
CA ALA A 234 2.85 2.16 14.26
C ALA A 234 3.65 0.84 14.37
N ARG A 235 3.14 -0.15 15.13
CA ARG A 235 3.76 -1.49 15.20
C ARG A 235 3.53 -2.33 13.95
N LEU A 236 2.42 -2.09 13.26
CA LEU A 236 2.13 -2.63 11.93
C LEU A 236 2.91 -1.89 10.81
N GLY A 237 3.73 -0.90 11.15
CA GLY A 237 4.56 -0.14 10.20
C GLY A 237 3.86 1.06 9.53
N PHE A 238 2.79 1.58 10.15
CA PHE A 238 2.02 2.72 9.67
C PHE A 238 1.96 3.83 10.72
N THR A 239 2.54 4.99 10.43
CA THR A 239 2.40 6.19 11.26
C THR A 239 1.23 7.03 10.76
N LEU A 240 0.07 6.88 11.41
CA LEU A 240 -1.12 7.62 11.05
C LEU A 240 -1.26 8.93 11.84
N SER A 241 -1.61 10.02 11.14
CA SER A 241 -2.01 11.26 11.80
C SER A 241 -3.43 11.13 12.38
N PRO A 242 -3.80 11.90 13.42
CA PRO A 242 -5.15 11.88 13.98
C PRO A 242 -6.24 12.15 12.92
N ALA A 243 -5.97 13.07 12.00
CA ALA A 243 -6.87 13.37 10.88
C ALA A 243 -7.03 12.18 9.91
N ALA A 244 -5.96 11.42 9.66
CA ALA A 244 -6.05 10.21 8.83
C ALA A 244 -6.84 9.11 9.53
N VAL A 245 -6.66 8.92 10.84
CA VAL A 245 -7.45 7.96 11.62
C VAL A 245 -8.94 8.29 11.55
N GLU A 246 -9.30 9.54 11.79
CA GLU A 246 -10.69 9.99 11.71
C GLU A 246 -11.30 9.78 10.31
N GLU A 247 -10.53 10.08 9.27
CA GLU A 247 -10.96 9.88 7.88
C GLU A 247 -11.20 8.40 7.55
N PHE A 248 -10.28 7.51 7.95
CA PHE A 248 -10.43 6.08 7.70
C PHE A 248 -11.58 5.47 8.50
N LEU A 249 -11.81 5.91 9.73
CA LEU A 249 -12.98 5.49 10.51
C LEU A 249 -14.28 5.89 9.81
N ARG A 250 -14.39 7.14 9.37
CA ARG A 250 -15.59 7.59 8.62
C ARG A 250 -15.76 6.86 7.29
N THR A 251 -14.66 6.56 6.60
CA THR A 251 -14.69 5.82 5.31
C THR A 251 -15.18 4.39 5.52
N ALA A 252 -14.79 3.75 6.63
CA ALA A 252 -15.30 2.46 7.06
C ALA A 252 -16.75 2.51 7.61
N GLY A 253 -17.38 3.70 7.67
CA GLY A 253 -18.72 3.86 8.27
C GLY A 253 -18.73 3.79 9.80
N LEU A 254 -17.56 3.93 10.45
CA LEU A 254 -17.37 3.86 11.89
C LEU A 254 -17.38 5.27 12.51
N ASP A 255 -17.92 5.37 13.72
CA ASP A 255 -17.92 6.61 14.49
C ASP A 255 -16.61 6.79 15.28
N PRO A 256 -15.84 7.88 15.06
CA PRO A 256 -14.63 8.19 15.82
C PRO A 256 -14.84 8.33 17.33
N GLY A 257 -16.08 8.57 17.79
CA GLY A 257 -16.43 8.65 19.21
C GLY A 257 -16.67 7.30 19.90
N THR A 258 -16.72 6.20 19.15
CA THR A 258 -17.12 4.89 19.64
C THR A 258 -15.92 3.95 19.79
N ASP A 259 -15.89 3.14 20.86
CA ASP A 259 -14.87 2.10 21.02
C ASP A 259 -15.03 1.00 19.96
N LEU A 260 -13.92 0.62 19.34
CA LEU A 260 -13.87 -0.31 18.22
C LEU A 260 -13.88 -1.76 18.70
N ARG A 261 -14.72 -2.60 18.08
CA ARG A 261 -14.62 -4.05 18.17
C ARG A 261 -13.51 -4.57 17.25
N LEU A 262 -13.21 -5.87 17.34
CA LEU A 262 -12.23 -6.49 16.44
C LEU A 262 -12.65 -6.32 14.96
N ASP A 263 -13.93 -6.49 14.65
CA ASP A 263 -14.52 -6.25 13.34
C ASP A 263 -14.25 -4.84 12.82
N ASP A 264 -14.62 -3.85 13.62
CA ASP A 264 -14.43 -2.43 13.32
C ASP A 264 -12.94 -2.11 13.09
N PHE A 265 -12.05 -2.72 13.90
CA PHE A 265 -10.61 -2.55 13.75
C PHE A 265 -10.06 -3.21 12.47
N VAL A 266 -10.53 -4.40 12.10
CA VAL A 266 -10.13 -5.08 10.86
C VAL A 266 -10.59 -4.28 9.65
N GLU A 267 -11.83 -3.77 9.65
CA GLU A 267 -12.35 -2.91 8.58
C GLU A 267 -11.55 -1.59 8.47
N PHE A 268 -11.24 -0.96 9.59
CA PHE A 268 -10.36 0.21 9.63
C PHE A 268 -8.97 -0.07 9.01
N VAL A 269 -8.35 -1.20 9.37
CA VAL A 269 -7.03 -1.58 8.84
C VAL A 269 -7.10 -1.87 7.33
N GLN A 270 -8.18 -2.49 6.85
CA GLN A 270 -8.41 -2.72 5.42
C GLN A 270 -8.51 -1.40 4.65
N GLU A 271 -9.26 -0.41 5.15
CA GLU A 271 -9.32 0.93 4.54
C GLU A 271 -7.95 1.63 4.55
N CYS A 272 -7.22 1.53 5.66
CA CYS A 272 -5.86 2.06 5.75
C CYS A 272 -4.92 1.40 4.71
N TRP A 273 -5.05 0.10 4.46
CA TRP A 273 -4.23 -0.61 3.49
C TRP A 273 -4.55 -0.26 2.05
N LYS A 274 -5.83 -0.02 1.71
CA LYS A 274 -6.24 0.44 0.37
C LYS A 274 -5.57 1.76 0.00
N CYS A 275 -5.48 2.69 0.94
CA CYS A 275 -4.84 4.00 0.74
C CYS A 275 -3.38 4.06 1.18
N SER A 276 -2.76 2.93 1.54
CA SER A 276 -1.39 2.88 2.09
C SER A 276 -1.13 3.85 3.26
N GLY A 277 -2.15 4.16 4.06
CA GLY A 277 -2.07 5.10 5.18
C GLY A 277 -2.13 6.59 4.81
N PHE A 278 -2.33 6.92 3.54
CA PHE A 278 -2.55 8.30 3.08
C PHE A 278 -4.02 8.69 3.14
N ARG A 279 -4.28 9.95 3.48
CA ARG A 279 -5.61 10.54 3.34
C ARG A 279 -6.03 10.58 1.88
N ARG A 280 -7.34 10.61 1.61
CA ARG A 280 -7.88 10.68 0.26
C ARG A 280 -7.36 11.88 -0.52
N VAL A 281 -7.23 13.05 0.13
CA VAL A 281 -6.65 14.25 -0.49
C VAL A 281 -5.17 14.01 -0.86
N GLU A 282 -4.41 13.29 -0.04
CA GLU A 282 -3.02 12.95 -0.33
C GLU A 282 -2.93 11.93 -1.48
N VAL A 283 -3.81 10.92 -1.49
CA VAL A 283 -3.93 9.95 -2.58
C VAL A 283 -4.30 10.67 -3.89
N GLU A 284 -5.32 11.51 -3.90
CA GLU A 284 -5.74 12.29 -5.07
C GLU A 284 -4.60 13.17 -5.61
N ASN A 285 -3.86 13.84 -4.72
CA ASN A 285 -2.69 14.63 -5.11
C ASN A 285 -1.58 13.77 -5.70
N LEU A 286 -1.26 12.62 -5.09
CA LEU A 286 -0.24 11.69 -5.58
C LEU A 286 -0.65 11.05 -6.90
N SER A 287 -1.92 10.66 -7.05
CA SER A 287 -2.50 10.14 -8.29
C SER A 287 -2.49 11.18 -9.41
N ALA A 288 -2.83 12.44 -9.12
CA ALA A 288 -2.75 13.52 -10.09
C ALA A 288 -1.30 13.78 -10.55
N VAL A 289 -0.34 13.66 -9.63
CA VAL A 289 1.09 13.74 -9.98
C VAL A 289 1.51 12.52 -10.80
N PHE A 290 1.09 11.31 -10.44
CA PHE A 290 1.38 10.09 -11.18
C PHE A 290 0.86 10.15 -12.62
N ALA A 291 -0.43 10.46 -12.80
CA ALA A 291 -1.07 10.58 -14.11
C ALA A 291 -0.46 11.69 -14.98
N ARG A 292 0.16 12.70 -14.36
CA ARG A 292 0.86 13.77 -15.10
C ARG A 292 2.16 13.30 -15.73
N PHE A 293 2.89 12.39 -15.08
CA PHE A 293 4.16 11.88 -15.59
C PHE A 293 3.99 10.63 -16.45
N ASP A 294 2.86 9.93 -16.32
CA ASP A 294 2.41 8.87 -17.23
C ASP A 294 1.95 9.46 -18.58
N SER A 295 2.93 9.86 -19.39
CA SER A 295 2.70 10.54 -20.67
C SER A 295 2.10 9.61 -21.74
N ASP A 296 2.28 8.30 -21.60
CA ASP A 296 1.72 7.30 -22.51
C ASP A 296 0.40 6.69 -22.03
N SER A 297 -0.13 7.14 -20.87
CA SER A 297 -1.34 6.59 -20.25
C SER A 297 -1.26 5.07 -20.14
N SER A 298 -0.07 4.57 -19.82
CA SER A 298 0.19 3.13 -19.70
C SER A 298 -0.22 2.58 -18.33
N ASP A 299 -0.77 3.43 -17.46
CA ASP A 299 -1.05 3.16 -16.05
C ASP A 299 0.21 2.72 -15.27
N SER A 300 1.39 3.07 -15.80
CA SER A 300 2.68 2.66 -15.28
C SER A 300 3.73 3.74 -15.51
N VAL A 301 4.57 4.01 -14.50
CA VAL A 301 5.63 5.03 -14.60
C VAL A 301 6.99 4.35 -14.73
N LYS A 302 7.73 4.68 -15.79
CA LYS A 302 9.07 4.13 -16.05
C LYS A 302 10.14 4.81 -15.22
N SER A 303 11.35 4.25 -15.17
CA SER A 303 12.47 4.77 -14.36
C SER A 303 12.82 6.26 -14.57
N LEU A 304 12.73 6.77 -15.80
CA LEU A 304 13.03 8.20 -16.08
C LEU A 304 11.87 9.11 -15.66
N GLU A 305 10.64 8.68 -15.91
CA GLU A 305 9.43 9.41 -15.49
C GLU A 305 9.34 9.45 -13.96
N LEU A 306 9.70 8.35 -13.28
CA LEU A 306 9.76 8.29 -11.82
C LEU A 306 10.83 9.22 -11.25
N LEU A 307 11.97 9.37 -11.92
CA LEU A 307 13.01 10.33 -11.52
C LEU A 307 12.49 11.76 -11.57
N ASP A 308 11.82 12.14 -12.67
CA ASP A 308 11.25 13.48 -12.82
C ASP A 308 10.07 13.71 -11.88
N LEU A 309 9.26 12.68 -11.63
CA LEU A 309 8.17 12.69 -10.66
C LEU A 309 8.68 12.94 -9.24
N LEU A 310 9.69 12.18 -8.78
CA LEU A 310 10.24 12.34 -7.43
C LEU A 310 10.90 13.72 -7.25
N ARG A 311 11.56 14.23 -8.29
CA ARG A 311 12.08 15.61 -8.31
C ARG A 311 10.96 16.64 -8.26
N TYR A 312 9.85 16.38 -8.95
CA TYR A 312 8.67 17.23 -8.90
C TYR A 312 8.03 17.24 -7.51
N LEU A 313 8.02 16.11 -6.81
CA LEU A 313 7.61 16.02 -5.41
C LEU A 313 8.65 16.62 -4.44
N GLY A 314 9.80 17.06 -4.93
CA GLY A 314 10.82 17.80 -4.18
C GLY A 314 11.95 16.95 -3.61
N TYR A 315 11.93 15.65 -3.86
CA TYR A 315 13.00 14.74 -3.45
C TYR A 315 14.24 14.92 -4.31
N THR A 316 15.41 14.94 -3.68
CA THR A 316 16.70 14.94 -4.37
C THR A 316 17.09 13.51 -4.66
N THR A 317 16.67 12.98 -5.81
CA THR A 317 16.94 11.60 -6.21
C THR A 317 17.91 11.52 -7.38
N SER A 318 18.83 10.57 -7.31
CA SER A 318 19.69 10.18 -8.43
C SER A 318 19.06 9.01 -9.20
N LEU A 319 19.56 8.74 -10.42
CA LEU A 319 19.11 7.58 -11.19
C LEU A 319 19.43 6.25 -10.45
N GLU A 320 20.51 6.21 -9.68
CA GLU A 320 20.86 5.05 -8.85
C GLU A 320 19.88 4.86 -7.70
N ASP A 321 19.42 5.96 -7.07
CA ASP A 321 18.38 5.92 -6.05
C ASP A 321 17.07 5.42 -6.60
N VAL A 322 16.67 5.87 -7.80
CA VAL A 322 15.45 5.39 -8.47
C VAL A 322 15.56 3.92 -8.86
N ARG A 323 16.72 3.47 -9.37
CA ARG A 323 16.95 2.04 -9.64
C ARG A 323 16.94 1.20 -8.36
N ARG A 324 17.45 1.72 -7.24
CA ARG A 324 17.34 1.07 -5.93
C ARG A 324 15.88 1.05 -5.47
N PHE A 325 15.15 2.13 -5.65
CA PHE A 325 13.74 2.26 -5.32
C PHE A 325 12.90 1.21 -6.07
N LEU A 326 13.15 1.03 -7.37
CA LEU A 326 12.54 0.01 -8.23
C LEU A 326 13.00 -1.42 -7.93
N ARG A 327 14.23 -1.64 -7.44
CA ARG A 327 14.70 -2.98 -7.05
C ARG A 327 14.18 -3.43 -5.70
N GLN A 328 14.09 -2.50 -4.75
CA GLN A 328 13.40 -2.75 -3.49
C GLN A 328 11.91 -2.96 -3.75
N ALA A 329 11.39 -2.26 -4.78
CA ALA A 329 10.23 -2.55 -5.63
C ALA A 329 9.61 -3.92 -5.46
N ASP A 330 10.40 -4.85 -5.95
CA ASP A 330 10.03 -6.20 -6.21
C ASP A 330 11.29 -7.08 -6.10
N PRO A 331 11.47 -7.78 -4.97
CA PRO A 331 12.59 -8.71 -4.82
C PRO A 331 12.53 -9.86 -5.84
N ASN A 332 11.37 -10.15 -6.45
CA ASN A 332 11.14 -11.44 -7.11
C ASN A 332 10.33 -11.43 -8.43
N ALA A 333 9.79 -10.32 -8.94
CA ALA A 333 9.15 -10.28 -10.25
C ALA A 333 9.94 -9.50 -11.31
N SER A 334 10.49 -10.29 -12.25
CA SER A 334 10.66 -10.02 -13.67
C SER A 334 10.84 -8.56 -14.08
N SER A 335 12.10 -8.10 -14.16
CA SER A 335 12.67 -7.27 -15.24
C SER A 335 11.94 -6.00 -15.73
N THR A 336 10.84 -5.58 -15.10
CA THR A 336 9.99 -4.52 -15.64
C THR A 336 10.32 -3.23 -14.90
N ALA A 337 10.97 -2.33 -15.62
CA ALA A 337 11.42 -1.04 -15.11
C ALA A 337 10.28 -0.01 -14.95
N SER A 338 9.06 -0.47 -14.63
CA SER A 338 7.83 0.32 -14.50
C SER A 338 7.14 0.06 -13.17
N MET A 339 6.53 1.10 -12.61
CA MET A 339 5.83 1.07 -11.32
C MET A 339 4.37 1.44 -11.51
N ASP A 340 3.44 0.68 -10.93
CA ASP A 340 2.01 1.01 -10.96
C ASP A 340 1.61 1.99 -9.83
N LEU A 341 0.40 2.55 -9.89
CA LEU A 341 -0.06 3.52 -8.90
C LEU A 341 -0.12 2.94 -7.46
N PRO A 342 -0.68 1.74 -7.22
CA PRO A 342 -0.67 1.12 -5.88
C PRO A 342 0.74 0.90 -5.32
N GLU A 343 1.68 0.46 -6.15
CA GLU A 343 3.09 0.28 -5.80
C GLU A 343 3.75 1.63 -5.50
N PHE A 344 3.48 2.65 -6.32
CA PHE A 344 3.95 4.01 -6.09
C PHE A 344 3.49 4.57 -4.75
N LEU A 345 2.18 4.46 -4.43
CA LEU A 345 1.65 4.90 -3.14
C LEU A 345 2.32 4.17 -1.98
N ARG A 346 2.46 2.84 -2.07
CA ARG A 346 3.16 2.06 -1.04
C ARG A 346 4.61 2.52 -0.84
N ARG A 347 5.31 2.84 -1.92
CA ARG A 347 6.69 3.29 -1.84
C ARG A 347 6.81 4.67 -1.25
N MET A 348 5.93 5.58 -1.64
CA MET A 348 5.79 6.89 -1.01
C MET A 348 5.52 6.76 0.50
N ARG A 349 4.73 5.76 0.91
CA ARG A 349 4.53 5.44 2.33
C ARG A 349 5.83 5.03 3.00
N LEU A 350 6.55 4.03 2.46
CA LEU A 350 7.82 3.57 3.04
C LEU A 350 8.83 4.71 3.17
N PHE A 351 8.93 5.56 2.14
CA PHE A 351 9.78 6.74 2.17
C PHE A 351 9.36 7.71 3.29
N ARG A 352 8.05 7.97 3.42
CA ARG A 352 7.50 8.80 4.50
C ARG A 352 7.79 8.20 5.88
N GLU A 353 7.70 6.89 6.06
CA GLU A 353 8.03 6.22 7.32
C GLU A 353 9.52 6.35 7.66
N GLU A 354 10.42 6.18 6.68
CA GLU A 354 11.86 6.40 6.87
C GLU A 354 12.16 7.85 7.26
N GLU A 355 11.52 8.81 6.60
CA GLU A 355 11.59 10.24 6.95
C GLU A 355 11.12 10.48 8.37
N ILE A 356 9.92 10.00 8.74
CA ILE A 356 9.34 10.14 10.08
C ILE A 356 10.28 9.54 11.13
N GLN A 357 10.85 8.36 10.89
CA GLN A 357 11.79 7.73 11.81
C GLN A 357 13.11 8.51 11.93
N SER A 358 13.58 9.11 10.83
CA SER A 358 14.75 10.00 10.86
C SER A 358 14.47 11.26 11.68
N VAL A 359 13.35 11.94 11.38
CA VAL A 359 12.87 13.13 12.10
C VAL A 359 12.63 12.83 13.58
N ARG A 360 12.09 11.66 13.92
CA ARG A 360 11.88 11.23 15.31
C ARG A 360 13.19 11.03 16.06
N ARG A 361 14.22 10.48 15.40
CA ARG A 361 15.56 10.34 15.99
C ARG A 361 16.19 11.71 16.24
N THR A 362 16.08 12.65 15.31
CA THR A 362 16.64 14.00 15.48
C THR A 362 15.87 14.82 16.51
N PHE A 363 14.53 14.68 16.55
CA PHE A 363 13.69 15.26 17.59
C PHE A 363 14.10 14.76 18.98
N ASN A 364 14.16 13.44 19.19
CA ASN A 364 14.53 12.85 20.47
C ASN A 364 15.95 13.25 20.92
N ALA A 365 16.88 13.45 19.98
CA ALA A 365 18.25 13.88 20.29
C ALA A 365 18.35 15.35 20.73
N GLN A 366 17.37 16.19 20.34
CA GLN A 366 17.39 17.64 20.60
C GLN A 366 16.35 18.07 21.66
N CYS A 367 15.43 17.18 22.01
CA CYS A 367 14.44 17.39 23.05
C CYS A 367 15.07 17.60 24.42
N ASP A 368 14.40 18.41 25.24
CA ASP A 368 14.77 18.54 26.63
C ASP A 368 14.33 17.29 27.42
N PRO A 369 15.25 16.61 28.14
CA PRO A 369 14.95 15.37 28.86
C PRO A 369 13.85 15.51 29.91
N GLY A 370 13.62 16.72 30.41
CA GLY A 370 12.62 17.00 31.44
C GLY A 370 11.21 17.21 30.92
N THR A 371 11.03 17.70 29.69
CA THR A 371 9.71 18.03 29.12
C THR A 371 9.31 17.11 27.98
N GLY A 372 10.27 16.43 27.34
CA GLY A 372 10.02 15.64 26.14
C GLY A 372 9.58 16.49 24.93
N THR A 373 9.83 17.80 24.98
CA THR A 373 9.49 18.76 23.93
C THR A 373 10.76 19.39 23.34
N LEU A 374 10.65 19.88 22.11
CA LEU A 374 11.75 20.52 21.40
C LEU A 374 11.67 22.05 21.58
N PRO A 375 12.68 22.70 22.18
CA PRO A 375 12.74 24.17 22.23
C PRO A 375 12.83 24.78 20.83
N THR A 376 12.13 25.90 20.62
CA THR A 376 12.00 26.54 19.29
C THR A 376 13.35 26.97 18.71
N ASP A 377 14.29 27.36 19.56
CA ASP A 377 15.67 27.71 19.25
C ASP A 377 16.51 26.51 18.77
N ARG A 378 16.13 25.27 19.11
CA ARG A 378 16.76 24.04 18.60
C ARG A 378 16.09 23.50 17.33
N THR A 379 14.98 24.07 16.88
CA THR A 379 14.25 23.63 15.67
C THR A 379 15.14 23.62 14.43
N LEU A 380 15.93 24.67 14.21
CA LEU A 380 16.84 24.73 13.05
C LEU A 380 17.89 23.62 13.09
N ALA A 381 18.43 23.30 14.26
CA ALA A 381 19.40 22.22 14.43
C ALA A 381 18.76 20.84 14.17
N ALA A 382 17.54 20.61 14.67
CA ALA A 382 16.78 19.38 14.45
C ALA A 382 16.41 19.19 12.96
N LEU A 383 16.00 20.27 12.29
CA LEU A 383 15.72 20.27 10.84
C LEU A 383 16.97 19.97 10.03
N THR A 384 18.08 20.66 10.32
CA THR A 384 19.37 20.43 9.65
C THR A 384 19.84 18.99 9.82
N ALA A 385 19.71 18.43 11.03
CA ALA A 385 20.06 17.03 11.30
C ALA A 385 19.16 16.03 10.56
N SER A 386 17.91 16.39 10.27
CA SER A 386 16.97 15.57 9.48
C SER A 386 17.21 15.64 7.97
N GLY A 387 18.19 16.44 7.51
CA GLY A 387 18.48 16.67 6.09
C GLY A 387 17.65 17.77 5.43
N ASN A 388 16.74 18.41 6.18
CA ASN A 388 15.95 19.54 5.73
C ASN A 388 16.61 20.85 6.16
N VAL A 389 17.20 21.58 5.22
CA VAL A 389 17.79 22.91 5.49
C VAL A 389 16.91 23.98 4.86
N PRO A 390 15.81 24.40 5.53
CA PRO A 390 14.99 25.48 5.03
C PRO A 390 15.74 26.82 5.15
N ARG A 391 15.33 27.77 4.32
CA ARG A 391 15.76 29.16 4.47
C ARG A 391 15.16 29.76 5.73
N ALA A 392 15.84 30.77 6.29
CA ALA A 392 15.38 31.45 7.50
C ALA A 392 13.96 32.03 7.36
N GLU A 393 13.59 32.53 6.17
CA GLU A 393 12.25 33.07 5.89
C GLU A 393 11.17 31.98 5.91
N VAL A 394 11.46 30.81 5.31
CA VAL A 394 10.58 29.63 5.27
C VAL A 394 10.38 29.08 6.69
N LEU A 395 11.46 28.93 7.45
CA LEU A 395 11.40 28.50 8.84
C LEU A 395 10.59 29.48 9.70
N GLY A 396 10.82 30.78 9.53
CA GLY A 396 10.06 31.81 10.25
C GLY A 396 8.57 31.79 9.90
N ALA A 397 8.22 31.53 8.64
CA ALA A 397 6.82 31.38 8.24
C ALA A 397 6.17 30.12 8.83
N ALA A 398 6.91 29.00 8.87
CA ALA A 398 6.42 27.76 9.45
C ALA A 398 6.21 27.85 10.97
N LEU A 399 7.14 28.48 11.69
CA LEU A 399 7.01 28.71 13.14
C LEU A 399 5.81 29.60 13.48
N ARG A 400 5.56 30.66 12.70
CA ARG A 400 4.38 31.52 12.86
C ARG A 400 3.07 30.75 12.62
N ALA A 401 3.05 29.87 11.61
CA ALA A 401 1.89 29.05 11.32
C ALA A 401 1.61 28.02 12.43
N ALA A 402 2.66 27.53 13.10
CA ALA A 402 2.57 26.67 14.29
C ALA A 402 2.22 27.43 15.59
N GLY A 403 2.02 28.76 15.53
CA GLY A 403 1.57 29.57 16.66
C GLY A 403 2.68 30.12 17.57
N ASP A 404 3.95 30.14 17.13
CA ASP A 404 5.11 30.68 17.87
C ASP A 404 5.20 30.16 19.33
N MET A 405 4.98 28.86 19.51
CA MET A 405 5.06 28.22 20.82
C MET A 405 6.52 28.17 21.32
N PRO A 406 6.77 28.26 22.64
CA PRO A 406 8.12 28.23 23.21
C PRO A 406 8.76 26.83 23.15
N SER A 407 7.93 25.78 23.11
CA SER A 407 8.35 24.41 22.91
C SER A 407 7.36 23.68 22.01
N LEU A 408 7.87 22.72 21.25
CA LEU A 408 7.14 22.00 20.21
C LEU A 408 6.99 20.53 20.62
N SER A 409 5.79 19.99 20.47
CA SER A 409 5.58 18.54 20.49
C SER A 409 6.14 17.90 19.20
N PHE A 410 6.19 16.57 19.17
CA PHE A 410 6.59 15.87 17.94
C PHE A 410 5.61 16.13 16.79
N GLU A 411 4.32 16.30 17.08
CA GLU A 411 3.29 16.61 16.08
C GLU A 411 3.48 18.02 15.50
N ASP A 412 3.75 19.01 16.35
CA ASP A 412 4.02 20.38 15.92
C ASP A 412 5.31 20.45 15.07
N PHE A 413 6.34 19.72 15.49
CA PHE A 413 7.60 19.64 14.75
C PHE A 413 7.42 18.97 13.38
N MET A 414 6.64 17.88 13.31
CA MET A 414 6.26 17.24 12.05
C MET A 414 5.51 18.19 11.12
N GLY A 415 4.56 18.98 11.64
CA GLY A 415 3.86 20.00 10.88
C GLY A 415 4.82 21.05 10.29
N ILE A 416 5.81 21.49 11.08
CA ILE A 416 6.85 22.43 10.62
C ILE A 416 7.73 21.79 9.54
N VAL A 417 8.13 20.52 9.70
CA VAL A 417 8.91 19.78 8.68
C VAL A 417 8.14 19.71 7.37
N ASP A 418 6.86 19.32 7.43
CA ASP A 418 6.00 19.19 6.24
C ASP A 418 5.80 20.54 5.54
N GLN A 419 5.56 21.63 6.29
CA GLN A 419 5.41 22.96 5.72
C GLN A 419 6.72 23.50 5.14
N CYS A 420 7.84 23.29 5.82
CA CYS A 420 9.16 23.65 5.31
C CYS A 420 9.47 22.90 4.02
N ARG A 421 9.13 21.61 3.97
CA ARG A 421 9.28 20.78 2.76
C ARG A 421 8.42 21.35 1.65
N GLU A 422 7.12 21.53 1.86
CA GLU A 422 6.18 22.04 0.86
C GLU A 422 6.63 23.38 0.26
N GLN A 423 7.04 24.33 1.09
CA GLN A 423 7.55 25.62 0.61
C GLN A 423 8.87 25.49 -0.14
N THR A 424 9.78 24.62 0.33
CA THR A 424 11.04 24.34 -0.37
C THR A 424 10.77 23.71 -1.74
N VAL A 425 9.79 22.80 -1.84
CA VAL A 425 9.37 22.20 -3.10
C VAL A 425 8.77 23.25 -4.02
N ALA A 426 7.86 24.10 -3.51
CA ALA A 426 7.26 25.18 -4.29
C ALA A 426 8.32 26.15 -4.82
N GLU A 427 9.30 26.57 -4.01
CA GLU A 427 10.41 27.40 -4.46
C GLU A 427 11.27 26.70 -5.53
N LYS A 428 11.63 25.43 -5.32
CA LYS A 428 12.40 24.63 -6.30
C LYS A 428 11.65 24.49 -7.63
N ARG A 429 10.33 24.27 -7.59
CA ARG A 429 9.46 24.19 -8.77
C ARG A 429 9.46 25.50 -9.54
N LYS A 430 9.24 26.63 -8.83
CA LYS A 430 9.31 27.98 -9.43
C LYS A 430 10.67 28.23 -10.10
N ARG A 431 11.75 27.76 -9.48
CA ARG A 431 13.12 27.91 -10.00
C ARG A 431 13.56 26.84 -10.99
N ALA A 432 12.65 26.02 -11.52
CA ALA A 432 12.96 24.98 -12.50
C ALA A 432 14.11 24.02 -12.09
N GLY A 433 14.37 23.85 -10.78
CA GLY A 433 15.48 23.02 -10.28
C GLY A 433 16.87 23.66 -10.29
N PHE A 434 17.03 24.94 -10.65
CA PHE A 434 18.32 25.64 -10.57
C PHE A 434 18.80 25.78 -9.12
N ASN A 435 20.09 25.49 -8.89
CA ASN A 435 20.73 25.76 -7.61
C ASN A 435 20.80 27.28 -7.35
N GLU A 436 21.01 27.67 -6.09
CA GLU A 436 21.02 29.08 -5.67
C GLU A 436 22.04 29.95 -6.44
N LYS A 437 23.22 29.41 -6.76
CA LYS A 437 24.26 30.15 -7.47
C LYS A 437 23.87 30.40 -8.93
N SER A 438 23.40 29.35 -9.61
CA SER A 438 22.94 29.41 -10.99
C SER A 438 21.69 30.29 -11.13
N TYR A 439 20.74 30.18 -10.19
CA TYR A 439 19.57 31.06 -10.15
C TYR A 439 19.97 32.52 -10.02
N ARG A 440 20.90 32.86 -9.12
CA ARG A 440 21.41 34.24 -9.00
C ARG A 440 22.09 34.73 -10.29
N GLN A 441 22.84 33.87 -10.97
CA GLN A 441 23.47 34.22 -12.25
C GLN A 441 22.41 34.51 -13.33
N VAL A 442 21.39 33.67 -13.45
CA VAL A 442 20.27 33.90 -14.37
C VAL A 442 19.54 35.20 -14.04
N CYS A 443 19.26 35.47 -12.75
CA CYS A 443 18.64 36.72 -12.31
C CYS A 443 19.52 37.95 -12.64
N GLN A 444 20.83 37.86 -12.46
CA GLN A 444 21.76 38.95 -12.80
C GLN A 444 21.78 39.21 -14.30
N LEU A 445 21.84 38.17 -15.12
CA LEU A 445 21.81 38.28 -16.58
C LEU A 445 20.46 38.81 -17.08
N PHE A 446 19.35 38.34 -16.50
CA PHE A 446 18.01 38.85 -16.80
C PHE A 446 17.91 40.34 -16.50
N ASN A 447 18.39 40.77 -15.32
CA ASN A 447 18.41 42.18 -14.94
C ASN A 447 19.35 43.05 -15.78
N LYS A 448 20.43 42.46 -16.33
CA LYS A 448 21.38 43.13 -17.20
C LYS A 448 20.77 43.41 -18.58
N HIS A 449 20.01 42.47 -19.12
CA HIS A 449 19.43 42.55 -20.47
C HIS A 449 18.07 43.24 -20.52
N ARG A 450 17.29 43.21 -19.43
CA ARG A 450 16.01 43.94 -19.40
C ARG A 450 16.20 45.45 -19.34
N LYS A 451 15.30 46.19 -19.98
CA LYS A 451 15.23 47.65 -19.81
C LYS A 451 14.81 48.02 -18.39
N LYS A 452 15.32 49.15 -17.89
CA LYS A 452 14.95 49.68 -16.56
C LYS A 452 13.44 49.93 -16.47
N GLY A 453 12.79 49.31 -15.48
CA GLY A 453 11.35 49.45 -15.22
C GLY A 453 10.46 48.40 -15.92
N GLN A 454 11.04 47.43 -16.63
CA GLN A 454 10.30 46.29 -17.19
C GLN A 454 10.62 45.01 -16.41
N ASP A 455 9.61 44.16 -16.22
CA ASP A 455 9.73 42.86 -15.53
C ASP A 455 9.76 41.67 -16.50
N PHE A 456 9.97 41.94 -17.79
CA PHE A 456 10.06 40.96 -18.88
C PHE A 456 11.22 41.30 -19.83
N LEU A 457 11.66 40.31 -20.61
CA LEU A 457 12.55 40.47 -21.76
C LEU A 457 11.73 40.51 -23.05
N ASP A 458 12.01 41.47 -23.92
CA ASP A 458 11.47 41.47 -25.27
C ASP A 458 12.18 40.45 -26.19
N LYS A 459 11.69 40.30 -27.43
CA LYS A 459 12.23 39.34 -28.41
C LYS A 459 13.74 39.54 -28.66
N GLY A 460 14.21 40.77 -28.71
CA GLY A 460 15.61 41.09 -28.98
C GLY A 460 16.48 40.83 -27.75
N GLU A 461 16.02 41.27 -26.59
CA GLU A 461 16.68 41.08 -25.30
C GLU A 461 16.81 39.60 -24.93
N LEU A 462 15.78 38.80 -25.20
CA LEU A 462 15.80 37.35 -25.02
C LEU A 462 16.88 36.69 -25.90
N LEU A 463 17.00 37.09 -27.16
CA LEU A 463 18.02 36.53 -28.06
C LEU A 463 19.43 36.88 -27.60
N TRP A 464 19.67 38.11 -27.15
CA TRP A 464 20.97 38.51 -26.58
C TRP A 464 21.29 37.76 -25.30
N PHE A 465 20.30 37.57 -24.42
CA PHE A 465 20.44 36.75 -23.22
C PHE A 465 20.84 35.30 -23.58
N LEU A 466 20.16 34.67 -24.53
CA LEU A 466 20.42 33.29 -24.97
C LEU A 466 21.82 33.12 -25.57
N ILE A 467 22.28 34.11 -26.36
CA ILE A 467 23.64 34.13 -26.91
C ILE A 467 24.68 34.20 -25.76
N GLU A 468 24.45 35.04 -24.75
CA GLU A 468 25.40 35.22 -23.64
C GLU A 468 25.53 33.96 -22.77
N ILE A 469 24.46 33.18 -22.61
CA ILE A 469 24.51 31.88 -21.91
C ILE A 469 24.99 30.71 -22.79
N GLY A 470 25.24 30.95 -24.08
CA GLY A 470 25.78 29.96 -25.02
C GLY A 470 24.74 29.09 -25.72
N VAL A 471 23.46 29.47 -25.72
CA VAL A 471 22.41 28.77 -26.48
C VAL A 471 22.47 29.22 -27.95
N PRO A 472 22.58 28.28 -28.91
CA PRO A 472 22.64 28.63 -30.33
C PRO A 472 21.30 29.22 -30.79
N VAL A 473 21.31 30.48 -31.23
CA VAL A 473 20.14 31.18 -31.80
C VAL A 473 20.53 31.97 -33.06
N SER A 474 21.61 31.55 -33.73
CA SER A 474 22.18 32.26 -34.86
C SER A 474 21.40 32.00 -36.16
N THR A 475 20.81 30.81 -36.32
CA THR A 475 20.01 30.48 -37.51
C THR A 475 18.52 30.80 -37.33
N ARG A 476 17.77 30.81 -38.44
CA ARG A 476 16.31 30.98 -38.42
C ARG A 476 15.60 29.78 -37.81
N GLU A 477 16.17 28.59 -37.98
CA GLU A 477 15.65 27.32 -37.46
C GLU A 477 15.80 27.27 -35.94
N ASP A 478 16.99 27.60 -35.40
CA ASP A 478 17.26 27.67 -33.96
C ASP A 478 16.29 28.64 -33.26
N ARG A 479 16.06 29.80 -33.87
CA ARG A 479 15.11 30.79 -33.34
C ARG A 479 13.69 30.22 -33.35
N ALA A 480 13.27 29.58 -34.44
CA ALA A 480 11.94 29.00 -34.54
C ALA A 480 11.70 27.91 -33.48
N GLU A 481 12.73 27.11 -33.18
CA GLU A 481 12.70 26.09 -32.13
C GLU A 481 12.49 26.71 -30.74
N VAL A 482 13.33 27.69 -30.37
CA VAL A 482 13.22 28.40 -29.08
C VAL A 482 11.86 29.10 -28.95
N PHE A 483 11.40 29.79 -30.00
CA PHE A 483 10.09 30.45 -29.97
C PHE A 483 8.93 29.44 -29.89
N GLY A 484 9.06 28.25 -30.47
CA GLY A 484 8.12 27.13 -30.31
C GLY A 484 8.15 26.48 -28.91
N MET A 485 9.19 26.72 -28.11
CA MET A 485 9.30 26.26 -26.73
C MET A 485 8.71 27.25 -25.72
N LEU A 486 8.47 28.51 -26.09
CA LEU A 486 7.98 29.54 -25.15
C LEU A 486 6.66 29.18 -24.50
N ASP A 487 5.67 28.77 -25.28
CA ASP A 487 4.36 28.41 -24.72
C ASP A 487 4.43 27.13 -23.89
N ARG A 488 5.35 26.21 -24.22
CA ARG A 488 5.65 25.03 -23.38
C ARG A 488 6.31 25.45 -22.05
N ALA A 489 7.21 26.42 -22.07
CA ALA A 489 7.85 26.97 -20.87
C ALA A 489 6.83 27.72 -20.00
N ARG A 490 5.93 28.51 -20.59
CA ARG A 490 4.83 29.19 -19.89
C ARG A 490 3.86 28.21 -19.26
N ALA A 491 3.46 27.18 -20.02
CA ALA A 491 2.67 26.09 -19.47
C ALA A 491 3.41 25.48 -18.28
N SER A 492 4.67 25.09 -18.41
CA SER A 492 5.48 24.55 -17.30
C SER A 492 5.52 25.48 -16.08
N ALA A 493 5.62 26.80 -16.29
CA ALA A 493 5.63 27.80 -15.23
C ALA A 493 4.29 27.90 -14.49
N LEU A 494 3.16 27.91 -15.20
CA LEU A 494 1.82 27.84 -14.58
C LEU A 494 1.68 26.55 -13.75
N HIS A 495 2.16 25.42 -14.29
CA HIS A 495 2.15 24.15 -13.56
C HIS A 495 3.11 24.10 -12.36
N ALA A 496 4.04 25.05 -12.24
CA ALA A 496 4.90 25.21 -11.08
C ALA A 496 4.27 26.05 -9.95
N GLY A 497 3.00 26.47 -10.12
CA GLY A 497 2.24 27.26 -9.14
C GLY A 497 2.49 28.76 -9.22
N LEU A 498 2.85 29.26 -10.41
CA LEU A 498 2.98 30.69 -10.69
C LEU A 498 1.66 31.24 -11.24
N SER A 499 1.35 32.49 -10.89
CA SER A 499 0.15 33.17 -11.39
C SER A 499 0.27 33.50 -12.88
N PRO A 500 -0.86 33.64 -13.61
CA PRO A 500 -0.85 34.06 -15.01
C PRO A 500 -0.13 35.40 -15.25
N GLU A 501 -0.16 36.31 -14.28
CA GLU A 501 0.55 37.59 -14.32
C GLU A 501 2.08 37.42 -14.24
N GLU A 502 2.56 36.48 -13.42
CA GLU A 502 3.99 36.18 -13.28
C GLU A 502 4.59 35.41 -14.46
N VAL A 503 3.76 34.67 -15.20
CA VAL A 503 4.18 33.88 -16.37
C VAL A 503 4.13 34.68 -17.67
N GLY A 504 3.20 35.64 -17.75
CA GLY A 504 2.93 36.40 -18.95
C GLY A 504 1.95 35.70 -19.92
N PRO A 505 1.33 36.46 -20.83
CA PRO A 505 0.29 35.97 -21.74
C PRO A 505 0.81 34.95 -22.77
N GLN A 506 -0.03 33.97 -23.12
CA GLN A 506 0.27 32.97 -24.15
C GLN A 506 0.36 33.60 -25.54
N GLY A 507 1.23 33.05 -26.40
CA GLY A 507 1.41 33.51 -27.78
C GLY A 507 2.22 34.80 -27.94
N GLU A 508 2.62 35.47 -26.86
CA GLU A 508 3.55 36.59 -26.95
C GLU A 508 5.00 36.14 -27.14
N THR A 509 5.86 37.04 -27.60
CA THR A 509 7.32 36.80 -27.69
C THR A 509 8.09 37.38 -26.49
N SER A 510 7.39 38.00 -25.54
CA SER A 510 7.92 38.55 -24.30
C SER A 510 8.10 37.43 -23.26
N MET A 511 9.13 37.51 -22.42
CA MET A 511 9.40 36.49 -21.40
C MET A 511 9.62 37.10 -20.03
N THR A 512 8.84 36.67 -19.04
CA THR A 512 9.12 36.95 -17.63
C THR A 512 10.26 36.06 -17.13
N LEU A 513 10.89 36.47 -16.01
CA LEU A 513 11.97 35.71 -15.39
C LEU A 513 11.56 34.25 -15.09
N TRP A 514 10.33 34.04 -14.63
CA TRP A 514 9.87 32.71 -14.24
C TRP A 514 9.61 31.78 -15.43
N ALA A 515 9.01 32.30 -16.50
CA ALA A 515 8.86 31.53 -17.72
C ALA A 515 10.24 31.25 -18.35
N LEU A 516 11.19 32.20 -18.28
CA LEU A 516 12.56 32.01 -18.78
C LEU A 516 13.29 30.88 -18.04
N LEU A 517 13.14 30.79 -16.72
CA LEU A 517 13.74 29.68 -15.95
C LEU A 517 13.23 28.32 -16.41
N GLN A 518 11.95 28.20 -16.77
CA GLN A 518 11.43 26.96 -17.33
C GLN A 518 11.91 26.72 -18.76
N LEU A 519 12.09 27.77 -19.56
CA LEU A 519 12.66 27.66 -20.90
C LEU A 519 14.09 27.11 -20.86
N LEU A 520 14.93 27.58 -19.93
CA LEU A 520 16.32 27.12 -19.80
C LEU A 520 16.47 25.68 -19.33
N ARG A 521 15.37 25.05 -18.90
CA ARG A 521 15.33 23.64 -18.52
C ARG A 521 14.93 22.74 -19.70
N LEU A 522 14.11 23.25 -20.61
CA LEU A 522 13.67 22.56 -21.82
C LEU A 522 14.82 22.52 -22.84
#